data_AF-A0A9P4MAB5-F1
#
_entry.id   AF-A0A9P4MAB5-F1
#
_cell.length_a   1.000
_cell.length_b   1.000
_cell.length_c   1.000
_cell.angle_alpha   90.00
_cell.angle_beta   90.00
_cell.angle_gamma   90.00
#
_symmetry.space_group_name_H-M   'P 1'
#
loop_
_entity.id
_entity.type
_entity.pdbx_description
1 polymer ?
#
loop_
_entity_poly.entity_id
_entity_poly.type
_entity_poly.pdbx_seq_one_letter_code
_entity_poly.pdbx_strand_id
1 'polypeptide(L)'
;KKLPTEAISGMPFPSTKAERFGLIQEELAHEPFKLIVAVIFLNQTTGKAAIPMFRKFIDTYPTIDDIANASVDEIATLIEPLGLQNNRAKILINLARTWLSKPPTKGKRYKTPQYPTKTDSNGIKLSEVLADDDERIGAFEVGHLPGCGPYALDSWRIFCRDKCRDLAAGWNGEGAAEGFQPEWMRVRPTDKELRAYLRWMWLKEGFIWDWRTGETEVASKEELEKA
;
A
#
# COMPACT_ATOMS: atom_id res chain seq x y z
N LYS A 1 11.42 10.15 -29.19
CA LYS A 1 10.19 9.40 -28.82
C LYS A 1 9.44 10.27 -27.81
N LYS A 2 8.30 10.90 -28.15
CA LYS A 2 7.53 11.67 -27.16
C LYS A 2 7.09 10.70 -26.07
N LEU A 3 7.47 10.97 -24.82
CA LEU A 3 7.01 10.22 -23.66
C LEU A 3 5.48 10.30 -23.62
N PRO A 4 4.76 9.20 -23.34
CA PRO A 4 3.31 9.27 -23.15
C PRO A 4 2.99 10.25 -22.03
N THR A 5 2.00 11.12 -22.26
CA THR A 5 1.52 12.11 -21.30
C THR A 5 1.27 11.41 -19.96
N GLU A 6 2.01 11.83 -18.93
CA GLU A 6 1.98 11.17 -17.62
C GLU A 6 0.59 11.21 -17.01
N ALA A 7 0.15 10.10 -16.42
CA ALA A 7 -1.10 10.07 -15.69
C ALA A 7 -0.99 10.93 -14.42
N ILE A 8 -1.64 12.09 -14.44
CA ILE A 8 -1.75 13.01 -13.31
C ILE A 8 -2.72 12.40 -12.28
N SER A 9 -2.43 12.61 -10.99
CA SER A 9 -3.34 12.26 -9.90
C SER A 9 -4.73 12.83 -10.17
N GLY A 10 -5.77 12.02 -9.90
CA GLY A 10 -7.16 12.46 -9.99
C GLY A 10 -7.64 13.18 -8.73
N MET A 11 -6.79 13.28 -7.70
CA MET A 11 -7.13 13.89 -6.43
C MET A 11 -6.58 15.33 -6.35
N PRO A 12 -7.23 16.21 -5.59
CA PRO A 12 -6.65 17.51 -5.25
C PRO A 12 -5.30 17.31 -4.55
N PHE A 13 -4.32 18.15 -4.90
CA PHE A 13 -3.08 18.24 -4.15
C PHE A 13 -3.31 19.20 -2.97
N PRO A 14 -3.34 18.74 -1.72
CA PRO A 14 -3.64 19.58 -0.57
C PRO A 14 -2.41 20.35 -0.12
N SER A 15 -2.66 21.43 0.63
CA SER A 15 -1.59 22.23 1.23
C SER A 15 -0.65 21.39 2.08
N THR A 16 0.63 21.75 2.10
CA THR A 16 1.61 21.16 3.04
C THR A 16 1.20 21.31 4.51
N LYS A 17 0.35 22.31 4.82
CA LYS A 17 -0.23 22.51 6.16
C LYS A 17 -1.40 21.57 6.49
N ALA A 18 -1.96 20.87 5.51
CA ALA A 18 -3.04 19.93 5.75
C ALA A 18 -2.55 18.74 6.59
N GLU A 19 -3.42 18.21 7.44
CA GLU A 19 -3.09 17.04 8.26
C GLU A 19 -3.04 15.75 7.43
N ARG A 20 -3.87 15.66 6.38
CA ARG A 20 -4.05 14.46 5.55
C ARG A 20 -4.07 14.81 4.07
N PHE A 21 -3.63 13.87 3.24
CA PHE A 21 -3.71 14.00 1.78
C PHE A 21 -5.09 13.61 1.25
N GLY A 22 -5.74 12.63 1.87
CA GLY A 22 -7.07 12.13 1.50
C GLY A 22 -7.06 10.74 0.86
N LEU A 23 -5.95 10.00 0.95
CA LEU A 23 -5.93 8.60 0.57
C LEU A 23 -6.68 7.75 1.60
N ILE A 24 -7.47 6.77 1.14
CA ILE A 24 -8.10 5.80 2.05
C ILE A 24 -7.06 4.99 2.84
N GLN A 25 -5.86 4.81 2.28
CA GLN A 25 -4.75 4.17 2.98
C GLN A 25 -4.31 4.93 4.24
N GLU A 26 -4.41 6.27 4.26
CA GLU A 26 -4.14 7.05 5.48
C GLU A 26 -5.15 6.73 6.58
N GLU A 27 -6.44 6.60 6.21
CA GLU A 27 -7.50 6.23 7.15
C GLU A 27 -7.30 4.82 7.72
N LEU A 28 -6.80 3.89 6.90
CA LEU A 28 -6.68 2.47 7.20
C LEU A 28 -5.30 2.04 7.67
N ALA A 29 -4.35 2.96 7.89
CA ALA A 29 -2.97 2.64 8.25
C ALA A 29 -2.85 1.80 9.54
N HIS A 30 -3.82 1.92 10.44
CA HIS A 30 -3.90 1.14 11.68
C HIS A 30 -4.73 -0.15 11.55
N GLU A 31 -5.35 -0.40 10.39
CA GLU A 31 -6.17 -1.56 10.09
C GLU A 31 -5.60 -2.32 8.87
N PRO A 32 -4.42 -2.97 9.01
CA PRO A 32 -3.63 -3.47 7.89
C PRO A 32 -4.39 -4.43 6.96
N PHE A 33 -5.25 -5.30 7.51
CA PHE A 33 -6.09 -6.18 6.70
C PHE A 33 -7.06 -5.38 5.82
N LYS A 34 -7.77 -4.42 6.41
CA LYS A 34 -8.71 -3.56 5.69
C LYS A 34 -8.00 -2.71 4.63
N LEU A 35 -6.77 -2.25 4.89
CA LEU A 35 -5.95 -1.54 3.92
C LEU A 35 -5.69 -2.40 2.67
N ILE A 36 -5.29 -3.67 2.84
CA ILE A 36 -5.07 -4.57 1.70
C ILE A 36 -6.38 -4.85 0.94
N VAL A 37 -7.49 -5.02 1.66
CA VAL A 37 -8.83 -5.15 1.03
C VAL A 37 -9.17 -3.90 0.21
N ALA A 38 -8.98 -2.69 0.75
CA ALA A 38 -9.23 -1.44 0.02
C ALA A 38 -8.37 -1.33 -1.25
N VAL A 39 -7.09 -1.73 -1.17
CA VAL A 39 -6.20 -1.78 -2.32
C VAL A 39 -6.70 -2.74 -3.40
N ILE A 40 -7.22 -3.91 -3.03
CA ILE A 40 -7.81 -4.87 -3.99
C ILE A 40 -9.03 -4.27 -4.69
N PHE A 41 -9.82 -3.44 -4.01
CA PHE A 41 -10.96 -2.73 -4.60
C PHE A 41 -10.50 -1.64 -5.57
N LEU A 42 -9.38 -0.98 -5.28
CA LEU A 42 -8.80 0.08 -6.13
C LEU A 42 -8.07 -0.44 -7.36
N ASN A 43 -7.74 -1.74 -7.43
CA ASN A 43 -7.13 -2.33 -8.61
C ASN A 43 -8.03 -2.18 -9.84
N GLN A 44 -7.56 -1.43 -10.84
CA GLN A 44 -8.30 -1.15 -12.09
C GLN A 44 -9.70 -0.53 -11.86
N THR A 45 -9.88 0.22 -10.78
CA THR A 45 -11.15 0.89 -10.45
C THR A 45 -10.88 2.27 -9.86
N THR A 46 -11.71 3.25 -10.18
CA THR A 46 -11.56 4.60 -9.62
C THR A 46 -11.93 4.63 -8.15
N GLY A 47 -11.25 5.46 -7.35
CA GLY A 47 -11.60 5.64 -5.93
C GLY A 47 -13.06 6.04 -5.73
N LYS A 48 -13.63 6.85 -6.62
CA LYS A 48 -15.04 7.26 -6.59
C LYS A 48 -16.03 6.09 -6.60
N ALA A 49 -15.70 5.00 -7.31
CA ALA A 49 -16.53 3.80 -7.35
C ALA A 49 -16.12 2.78 -6.26
N ALA A 50 -14.81 2.59 -6.08
CA ALA A 50 -14.25 1.58 -5.18
C ALA A 50 -14.50 1.87 -3.69
N ILE A 51 -14.34 3.12 -3.24
CA ILE A 51 -14.39 3.48 -1.82
C ILE A 51 -15.79 3.26 -1.21
N PRO A 52 -16.90 3.72 -1.83
CA PRO A 52 -18.23 3.45 -1.30
C PRO A 52 -18.55 1.95 -1.24
N MET A 53 -18.10 1.19 -2.24
CA MET A 53 -18.30 -0.26 -2.28
C MET A 53 -17.45 -0.98 -1.24
N PHE A 54 -16.21 -0.52 -1.00
CA PHE A 54 -15.36 -1.01 0.07
C PHE A 54 -16.03 -0.81 1.44
N ARG A 55 -16.56 0.38 1.71
CA ARG A 55 -17.29 0.66 2.97
C ARG A 55 -18.48 -0.27 3.15
N LYS A 56 -19.33 -0.40 2.12
CA LYS A 56 -20.44 -1.37 2.12
C LYS A 56 -19.97 -2.80 2.36
N PHE A 57 -18.85 -3.19 1.76
CA PHE A 57 -18.28 -4.54 1.91
C PHE A 57 -17.83 -4.82 3.35
N ILE A 58 -17.08 -3.91 3.98
CA ILE A 58 -16.63 -4.11 5.38
C ILE A 58 -17.77 -3.98 6.39
N ASP A 59 -18.84 -3.23 6.07
CA ASP A 59 -20.06 -3.20 6.88
C ASP A 59 -20.83 -4.53 6.78
N THR A 60 -20.78 -5.18 5.61
CA THR A 60 -21.43 -6.48 5.36
C THR A 60 -20.63 -7.65 5.96
N TYR A 61 -19.30 -7.57 5.90
CA TYR A 61 -18.37 -8.58 6.41
C TYR A 61 -17.41 -7.93 7.43
N PRO A 62 -17.86 -7.70 8.67
CA PRO A 62 -17.12 -6.93 9.68
C PRO A 62 -15.86 -7.63 10.19
N THR A 63 -15.79 -8.96 10.10
CA THR A 63 -14.62 -9.75 10.53
C THR A 63 -13.92 -10.45 9.37
N ILE A 64 -12.66 -10.84 9.59
CA ILE A 64 -11.90 -11.62 8.61
C ILE A 64 -12.56 -13.00 8.40
N ASP A 65 -13.12 -13.58 9.46
CA ASP A 65 -13.86 -14.85 9.41
C ASP A 65 -15.12 -14.76 8.53
N ASP A 66 -15.86 -13.65 8.58
CA ASP A 66 -17.02 -13.45 7.72
C ASP A 66 -16.62 -13.53 6.23
N ILE A 67 -15.50 -12.89 5.86
CA ILE A 67 -14.97 -12.94 4.49
C ILE A 67 -14.44 -14.33 4.15
N ALA A 68 -13.77 -15.01 5.07
CA ALA A 68 -13.18 -16.33 4.84
C ALA A 68 -14.23 -17.44 4.62
N ASN A 69 -15.41 -17.28 5.22
CA ASN A 69 -16.53 -18.22 5.17
C ASN A 69 -17.59 -17.87 4.13
N ALA A 70 -17.58 -16.65 3.59
CA ALA A 70 -18.48 -16.24 2.52
C ALA A 70 -18.30 -17.07 1.24
N SER A 71 -19.36 -17.17 0.43
CA SER A 71 -19.26 -17.75 -0.90
C SER A 71 -18.72 -16.74 -1.91
N VAL A 72 -18.10 -17.27 -2.98
CA VAL A 72 -17.64 -16.45 -4.10
C VAL A 72 -18.81 -15.70 -4.73
N ASP A 73 -19.97 -16.34 -4.86
CA ASP A 73 -21.14 -15.77 -5.53
C ASP A 73 -21.73 -14.60 -4.73
N GLU A 74 -21.85 -14.71 -3.40
CA GLU A 74 -22.35 -13.62 -2.55
C GLU A 74 -21.45 -12.37 -2.65
N ILE A 75 -20.12 -12.55 -2.53
CA ILE A 75 -19.19 -11.43 -2.66
C ILE A 75 -19.21 -10.88 -4.09
N ALA A 76 -19.19 -11.74 -5.11
CA ALA A 76 -19.19 -11.32 -6.50
C ALA A 76 -20.46 -10.52 -6.84
N THR A 77 -21.63 -10.93 -6.38
CA THR A 77 -22.88 -10.18 -6.53
C THR A 77 -22.81 -8.83 -5.84
N LEU A 78 -22.25 -8.75 -4.62
CA LEU A 78 -22.14 -7.49 -3.89
C LEU A 78 -21.26 -6.47 -4.63
N ILE A 79 -20.12 -6.91 -5.17
CA ILE A 79 -19.12 -6.04 -5.81
C ILE A 79 -19.22 -6.01 -7.34
N GLU A 80 -20.28 -6.58 -7.91
CA GLU A 80 -20.53 -6.66 -9.35
C GLU A 80 -20.36 -5.32 -10.08
N PRO A 81 -20.82 -4.17 -9.53
CA PRO A 81 -20.65 -2.86 -10.18
C PRO A 81 -19.20 -2.42 -10.41
N LEU A 82 -18.22 -3.03 -9.73
CA LEU A 82 -16.79 -2.69 -9.88
C LEU A 82 -16.12 -3.42 -11.05
N GLY A 83 -16.75 -4.47 -11.58
CA GLY A 83 -16.16 -5.38 -12.56
C GLY A 83 -15.04 -6.26 -11.99
N LEU A 84 -14.68 -7.31 -12.72
CA LEU A 84 -13.71 -8.34 -12.28
C LEU A 84 -14.14 -9.05 -10.98
N GLN A 85 -15.42 -8.99 -10.65
CA GLN A 85 -16.01 -9.38 -9.37
C GLN A 85 -15.71 -10.83 -8.99
N ASN A 86 -15.79 -11.76 -9.95
CA ASN A 86 -15.51 -13.18 -9.71
C ASN A 86 -14.06 -13.42 -9.27
N ASN A 87 -13.11 -12.71 -9.89
CA ASN A 87 -11.71 -12.83 -9.53
C ASN A 87 -11.41 -12.13 -8.20
N ARG A 88 -11.96 -10.93 -7.99
CA ARG A 88 -11.83 -10.19 -6.74
C ARG A 88 -12.39 -10.98 -5.56
N ALA A 89 -13.59 -11.56 -5.70
CA ALA A 89 -14.23 -12.37 -4.67
C ALA A 89 -13.34 -13.55 -4.24
N LYS A 90 -12.79 -14.31 -5.19
CA LYS A 90 -11.85 -15.40 -4.91
C LYS A 90 -10.59 -14.90 -4.20
N ILE A 91 -10.02 -13.78 -4.64
CA ILE A 91 -8.84 -13.17 -4.01
C ILE A 91 -9.16 -12.76 -2.57
N LEU A 92 -10.29 -12.11 -2.31
CA LEU A 92 -10.69 -11.64 -0.98
C LEU A 92 -10.87 -12.80 0.00
N ILE A 93 -11.56 -13.87 -0.41
CA ILE A 93 -11.74 -15.08 0.41
C ILE A 93 -10.40 -15.73 0.71
N ASN A 94 -9.54 -15.92 -0.29
CA ASN A 94 -8.23 -16.53 -0.11
C ASN A 94 -7.30 -15.65 0.72
N LEU A 95 -7.36 -14.33 0.57
CA LEU A 95 -6.66 -13.36 1.42
C LEU A 95 -7.09 -13.55 2.87
N ALA A 96 -8.39 -13.56 3.16
CA ALA A 96 -8.92 -13.74 4.50
C ALA A 96 -8.45 -15.06 5.14
N ARG A 97 -8.58 -16.18 4.42
CA ARG A 97 -8.11 -17.50 4.88
C ARG A 97 -6.60 -17.54 5.13
N THR A 98 -5.81 -16.93 4.24
CA THR A 98 -4.36 -16.87 4.40
C THR A 98 -3.98 -15.96 5.58
N TRP A 99 -4.70 -14.86 5.79
CA TRP A 99 -4.47 -13.95 6.90
C TRP A 99 -4.78 -14.60 8.24
N LEU A 100 -5.89 -15.34 8.36
CA LEU A 100 -6.25 -16.06 9.59
C LEU A 100 -5.23 -17.14 9.94
N SER A 101 -4.74 -17.88 8.94
CA SER A 101 -3.77 -18.96 9.16
C SER A 101 -2.33 -18.47 9.32
N LYS A 102 -1.95 -17.39 8.63
CA LYS A 102 -0.58 -16.89 8.53
C LYS A 102 -0.59 -15.37 8.38
N PRO A 103 -0.89 -14.60 9.44
CA PRO A 103 -0.91 -13.15 9.36
C PRO A 103 0.50 -12.57 9.16
N PRO A 104 0.64 -11.37 8.58
CA PRO A 104 1.91 -10.64 8.57
C PRO A 104 2.45 -10.50 10.00
N THR A 105 3.73 -10.84 10.18
CA THR A 105 4.36 -10.91 11.50
C THR A 105 5.77 -10.33 11.39
N LYS A 106 6.18 -9.53 12.38
CA LYS A 106 7.55 -9.06 12.53
C LYS A 106 8.57 -10.18 12.38
N GLY A 107 9.69 -9.90 11.70
CA GLY A 107 10.75 -10.88 11.51
C GLY A 107 10.43 -11.97 10.49
N LYS A 108 9.31 -11.88 9.76
CA LYS A 108 8.93 -12.85 8.73
C LYS A 108 8.57 -12.15 7.43
N ARG A 109 9.50 -12.20 6.47
CA ARG A 109 9.30 -11.69 5.12
C ARG A 109 9.24 -12.84 4.13
N TYR A 110 8.35 -12.72 3.16
CA TYR A 110 8.07 -13.73 2.15
C TYR A 110 8.37 -13.18 0.77
N LYS A 111 8.85 -14.04 -0.13
CA LYS A 111 9.21 -13.68 -1.50
C LYS A 111 8.11 -12.85 -2.17
N THR A 112 8.48 -11.73 -2.78
CA THR A 112 7.61 -10.91 -3.62
C THR A 112 8.11 -10.95 -5.07
N PRO A 113 7.53 -11.80 -5.94
CA PRO A 113 8.02 -11.97 -7.30
C PRO A 113 8.06 -10.65 -8.07
N GLN A 114 9.20 -10.37 -8.70
CA GLN A 114 9.41 -9.18 -9.56
C GLN A 114 9.17 -7.84 -8.84
N TYR A 115 9.37 -7.79 -7.52
CA TYR A 115 9.27 -6.59 -6.70
C TYR A 115 10.41 -6.54 -5.67
N PRO A 116 11.02 -5.36 -5.40
CA PRO A 116 10.72 -4.05 -5.98
C PRO A 116 11.05 -3.92 -7.48
N THR A 117 12.11 -4.58 -7.92
CA THR A 117 12.45 -4.74 -9.33
C THR A 117 12.30 -6.19 -9.79
N LYS A 118 12.40 -6.41 -11.10
CA LYS A 118 12.27 -7.76 -11.71
C LYS A 118 13.23 -8.79 -11.13
N THR A 119 14.38 -8.37 -10.63
CA THR A 119 15.47 -9.27 -10.22
C THR A 119 15.65 -9.38 -8.71
N ASP A 120 15.04 -8.51 -7.90
CA ASP A 120 15.31 -8.45 -6.45
C ASP A 120 14.86 -9.68 -5.68
N SER A 121 13.86 -10.39 -6.21
CA SER A 121 13.39 -11.66 -5.63
C SER A 121 14.19 -12.89 -6.11
N ASN A 122 15.20 -12.69 -6.96
CA ASN A 122 16.06 -13.76 -7.42
C ASN A 122 16.88 -14.30 -6.24
N GLY A 123 17.01 -15.62 -6.15
CA GLY A 123 17.71 -16.25 -5.03
C GLY A 123 16.87 -16.45 -3.75
N ILE A 124 15.61 -15.97 -3.72
CA ILE A 124 14.67 -16.26 -2.62
C ILE A 124 13.74 -17.41 -3.08
N LYS A 125 13.62 -18.47 -2.28
CA LYS A 125 12.71 -19.59 -2.58
C LYS A 125 11.29 -19.28 -2.10
N LEU A 126 10.26 -19.87 -2.74
CA LEU A 126 8.86 -19.66 -2.33
C LEU A 126 8.57 -20.14 -0.90
N SER A 127 9.27 -21.19 -0.45
CA SER A 127 9.15 -21.76 0.90
C SER A 127 10.01 -21.05 1.95
N GLU A 128 10.86 -20.13 1.53
CA GLU A 128 11.80 -19.44 2.41
C GLU A 128 11.12 -18.29 3.13
N VAL A 129 11.51 -18.07 4.39
CA VAL A 129 11.06 -16.96 5.22
C VAL A 129 12.30 -16.20 5.67
N LEU A 130 12.39 -14.94 5.30
CA LEU A 130 13.53 -14.09 5.61
C LEU A 130 13.28 -13.34 6.91
N ALA A 131 14.32 -13.24 7.74
CA ALA A 131 14.32 -12.40 8.93
C ALA A 131 14.46 -10.93 8.54
N ASP A 132 14.27 -10.04 9.52
CA ASP A 132 14.28 -8.59 9.31
C ASP A 132 15.68 -8.02 9.01
N ASP A 133 16.73 -8.72 9.44
CA ASP A 133 18.15 -8.39 9.27
C ASP A 133 18.75 -8.97 7.97
N ASP A 134 18.00 -9.81 7.25
CA ASP A 134 18.45 -10.33 5.95
C ASP A 134 18.48 -9.21 4.89
N GLU A 135 19.62 -9.04 4.22
CA GLU A 135 19.85 -7.93 3.29
C GLU A 135 19.05 -8.04 1.99
N ARG A 136 18.45 -9.20 1.68
CA ARG A 136 17.70 -9.41 0.43
C ARG A 136 16.38 -8.63 0.46
N ILE A 137 16.22 -7.72 -0.49
CA ILE A 137 15.08 -6.77 -0.55
C ILE A 137 13.84 -7.29 -1.30
N GLY A 138 13.91 -8.46 -1.95
CA GLY A 138 12.80 -9.06 -2.71
C GLY A 138 11.78 -9.86 -1.88
N ALA A 139 11.59 -9.49 -0.61
CA ALA A 139 10.66 -10.15 0.30
C ALA A 139 10.07 -9.16 1.31
N PHE A 140 8.76 -9.31 1.58
CA PHE A 140 7.98 -8.44 2.47
C PHE A 140 6.98 -9.25 3.30
N GLU A 141 6.49 -8.64 4.39
CA GLU A 141 5.68 -9.31 5.43
C GLU A 141 4.33 -9.82 4.91
N VAL A 142 3.86 -9.26 3.78
CA VAL A 142 2.63 -9.61 3.07
C VAL A 142 2.86 -10.40 1.78
N GLY A 143 4.10 -10.78 1.45
CA GLY A 143 4.44 -11.34 0.14
C GLY A 143 3.77 -12.69 -0.18
N HIS A 144 3.37 -13.44 0.84
CA HIS A 144 2.62 -14.70 0.70
C HIS A 144 1.10 -14.51 0.56
N LEU A 145 0.59 -13.29 0.76
CA LEU A 145 -0.84 -13.03 0.75
C LEU A 145 -1.39 -12.92 -0.68
N PRO A 146 -2.50 -13.59 -1.00
CA PRO A 146 -3.19 -13.44 -2.28
C PRO A 146 -3.55 -11.98 -2.59
N GLY A 147 -3.37 -11.57 -3.85
CA GLY A 147 -3.71 -10.22 -4.29
C GLY A 147 -2.68 -9.13 -3.98
N CYS A 148 -1.56 -9.46 -3.30
CA CYS A 148 -0.50 -8.50 -3.00
C CYS A 148 0.47 -8.28 -4.18
N GLY A 149 0.01 -7.55 -5.19
CA GLY A 149 0.86 -7.05 -6.29
C GLY A 149 1.66 -5.79 -5.91
N PRO A 150 2.43 -5.19 -6.84
CA PRO A 150 3.27 -4.01 -6.57
C PRO A 150 2.54 -2.86 -5.87
N TYR A 151 1.32 -2.53 -6.29
CA TYR A 151 0.53 -1.47 -5.65
C TYR A 151 0.18 -1.76 -4.18
N ALA A 152 -0.14 -3.01 -3.86
CA ALA A 152 -0.39 -3.44 -2.48
C ALA A 152 0.90 -3.47 -1.65
N LEU A 153 2.01 -3.89 -2.25
CA LEU A 153 3.33 -3.89 -1.61
C LEU A 153 3.81 -2.47 -1.31
N ASP A 154 3.66 -1.53 -2.24
CA ASP A 154 3.95 -0.12 -2.00
C ASP A 154 3.05 0.44 -0.91
N SER A 155 1.74 0.17 -0.95
CA SER A 155 0.80 0.61 0.09
C SER A 155 1.17 0.05 1.47
N TRP A 156 1.53 -1.24 1.55
CA TRP A 156 1.98 -1.87 2.79
C TRP A 156 3.26 -1.22 3.33
N ARG A 157 4.25 -1.02 2.46
CA ARG A 157 5.53 -0.40 2.83
C ARG A 157 5.35 1.03 3.33
N ILE A 158 4.47 1.80 2.68
CA ILE A 158 4.22 3.20 3.04
C ILE A 158 3.46 3.28 4.36
N PHE A 159 2.40 2.49 4.57
CA PHE A 159 1.41 2.75 5.62
C PHE A 159 1.41 1.75 6.79
N CYS A 160 2.00 0.56 6.64
CA CYS A 160 1.87 -0.50 7.64
C CYS A 160 3.21 -1.05 8.13
N ARG A 161 4.24 -1.05 7.28
CA ARG A 161 5.47 -1.83 7.52
C ARG A 161 6.21 -1.43 8.79
N ASP A 162 6.39 -0.13 9.04
CA ASP A 162 7.16 0.33 10.21
C ASP A 162 6.50 -0.06 11.52
N LYS A 163 5.17 0.05 11.59
CA LYS A 163 4.38 -0.43 12.74
C LYS A 163 4.44 -1.96 12.86
N CYS A 164 4.32 -2.69 11.75
CA CYS A 164 4.40 -4.15 11.75
C CYS A 164 5.74 -4.67 12.30
N ARG A 165 6.82 -3.90 12.14
CA ARG A 165 8.17 -4.24 12.62
C ARG A 165 8.49 -3.68 14.01
N ASP A 166 7.53 -3.02 14.66
CA ASP A 166 7.70 -2.25 15.90
C ASP A 166 8.86 -1.24 15.82
N LEU A 167 9.04 -0.59 14.67
CA LEU A 167 10.06 0.46 14.48
C LEU A 167 9.51 1.87 14.74
N ALA A 168 8.19 2.03 14.61
CA ALA A 168 7.46 3.26 14.86
C ALA A 168 6.02 2.95 15.30
N ALA A 169 5.37 3.88 16.00
CA ALA A 169 3.95 3.81 16.34
C ALA A 169 3.04 4.10 15.14
N GLY A 170 3.52 4.93 14.22
CA GLY A 170 2.86 5.34 12.99
C GLY A 170 3.73 5.16 11.75
N TRP A 171 3.13 5.33 10.57
CA TRP A 171 3.82 5.13 9.30
C TRP A 171 4.74 6.30 8.90
N ASN A 172 4.52 7.47 9.49
CA ASN A 172 5.30 8.69 9.26
C ASN A 172 6.50 8.83 10.23
N GLY A 173 6.85 7.79 10.97
CA GLY A 173 7.94 7.84 11.97
C GLY A 173 7.51 8.27 13.37
N GLU A 174 6.21 8.48 13.61
CA GLU A 174 5.70 8.76 14.95
C GLU A 174 6.19 7.73 15.97
N GLY A 175 6.75 8.20 17.09
CA GLY A 175 7.23 7.34 18.17
C GLY A 175 8.48 6.51 17.87
N ALA A 176 9.16 6.77 16.74
CA ALA A 176 10.40 6.09 16.40
C ALA A 176 11.62 6.67 17.15
N ALA A 177 12.71 5.89 17.19
CA ALA A 177 13.98 6.33 17.75
C ALA A 177 14.60 7.49 16.94
N GLU A 178 15.45 8.29 17.61
CA GLU A 178 16.18 9.37 16.95
C GLU A 178 17.02 8.85 15.76
N GLY A 179 16.97 9.56 14.64
CA GLY A 179 17.64 9.17 13.40
C GLY A 179 16.93 8.07 12.59
N PHE A 180 15.79 7.55 13.05
CA PHE A 180 14.99 6.63 12.26
C PHE A 180 14.43 7.30 10.99
N GLN A 181 14.59 6.62 9.85
CA GLN A 181 13.94 7.01 8.60
C GLN A 181 12.78 6.07 8.28
N PRO A 182 11.53 6.60 8.22
CA PRO A 182 10.36 5.82 7.85
C PRO A 182 10.50 5.14 6.48
N GLU A 183 9.85 4.00 6.32
CA GLU A 183 9.91 3.21 5.09
C GLU A 183 9.40 3.97 3.87
N TRP A 184 8.40 4.84 4.02
CA TRP A 184 7.84 5.62 2.90
C TRP A 184 8.91 6.40 2.13
N MET A 185 9.98 6.85 2.79
CA MET A 185 11.09 7.60 2.17
C MET A 185 11.90 6.75 1.17
N ARG A 186 11.77 5.42 1.21
CA ARG A 186 12.46 4.46 0.32
C ARG A 186 11.54 3.81 -0.70
N VAL A 187 10.26 4.16 -0.73
CA VAL A 187 9.29 3.57 -1.66
C VAL A 187 9.27 4.39 -2.96
N ARG A 188 9.27 3.68 -4.10
CA ARG A 188 9.18 4.29 -5.44
C ARG A 188 7.99 3.69 -6.19
N PRO A 189 6.76 4.13 -5.88
CA PRO A 189 5.56 3.56 -6.47
C PRO A 189 5.39 4.00 -7.91
N THR A 190 4.82 3.13 -8.74
CA THR A 190 4.36 3.52 -10.09
C THR A 190 2.94 4.07 -10.09
N ASP A 191 2.16 3.77 -9.04
CA ASP A 191 0.80 4.27 -8.89
C ASP A 191 0.79 5.81 -8.80
N LYS A 192 -0.11 6.44 -9.54
CA LYS A 192 -0.15 7.91 -9.64
C LYS A 192 -0.62 8.59 -8.36
N GLU A 193 -1.47 7.95 -7.57
CA GLU A 193 -1.99 8.52 -6.33
C GLU A 193 -0.96 8.37 -5.20
N LEU A 194 -0.28 7.22 -5.10
CA LEU A 194 0.85 7.05 -4.19
C LEU A 194 2.02 7.98 -4.53
N ARG A 195 2.31 8.22 -5.82
CA ARG A 195 3.33 9.20 -6.23
C ARG A 195 2.97 10.61 -5.78
N ALA A 196 1.72 11.03 -5.98
CA ALA A 196 1.27 12.36 -5.56
C ALA A 196 1.34 12.51 -4.03
N TYR A 197 0.94 11.46 -3.31
CA TYR A 197 1.04 11.40 -1.87
C TYR A 197 2.49 11.49 -1.36
N LEU A 198 3.41 10.70 -1.90
CA LEU A 198 4.82 10.76 -1.47
C LEU A 198 5.47 12.10 -1.84
N ARG A 199 5.10 12.71 -2.97
CA ARG A 199 5.53 14.07 -3.29
C ARG A 199 5.04 15.07 -2.25
N TRP A 200 3.80 14.97 -1.80
CA TRP A 200 3.26 15.80 -0.74
C TRP A 200 3.99 15.57 0.59
N MET A 201 4.28 14.32 0.95
CA MET A 201 5.06 13.98 2.14
C MET A 201 6.46 14.58 2.11
N TRP A 202 7.20 14.42 1.01
CA TRP A 202 8.53 15.03 0.87
C TRP A 202 8.48 16.56 0.93
N LEU A 203 7.45 17.20 0.35
CA LEU A 203 7.29 18.64 0.47
C LEU A 203 7.05 19.09 1.91
N LYS A 204 6.34 18.30 2.73
CA LYS A 204 6.19 18.58 4.16
C LYS A 204 7.51 18.51 4.93
N GLU A 205 8.42 17.64 4.48
CA GLU A 205 9.80 17.59 4.98
C GLU A 205 10.70 18.70 4.40
N GLY A 206 10.18 19.57 3.51
CA GLY A 206 10.93 20.66 2.90
C GLY A 206 11.68 20.28 1.63
N PHE A 207 11.32 19.17 0.97
CA PHE A 207 12.01 18.66 -0.20
C PHE A 207 11.10 18.49 -1.41
N ILE A 208 11.65 18.75 -2.60
CA ILE A 208 11.11 18.29 -3.87
C ILE A 208 11.68 16.91 -4.14
N TRP A 209 10.81 15.95 -4.46
CA TRP A 209 11.20 14.57 -4.70
C TRP A 209 10.92 14.14 -6.14
N ASP A 210 11.93 13.56 -6.80
CA ASP A 210 11.75 12.90 -8.10
C ASP A 210 11.43 11.41 -7.90
N TRP A 211 10.20 11.02 -8.24
CA TRP A 211 9.74 9.64 -8.10
C TRP A 211 10.52 8.62 -8.96
N ARG A 212 11.20 9.07 -10.02
CA ARG A 212 11.94 8.22 -10.95
C ARG A 212 13.31 7.85 -10.40
N THR A 213 14.05 8.84 -9.90
CA THR A 213 15.42 8.65 -9.39
C THR A 213 15.42 8.38 -7.89
N GLY A 214 14.43 8.93 -7.17
CA GLY A 214 14.38 8.97 -5.71
C GLY A 214 15.18 10.13 -5.12
N GLU A 215 15.76 11.00 -5.95
CA GLU A 215 16.54 12.15 -5.50
C GLU A 215 15.63 13.23 -4.91
N THR A 216 16.20 13.99 -3.97
CA THR A 216 15.52 15.07 -3.27
C THR A 216 16.34 16.34 -3.32
N GLU A 217 15.67 17.46 -3.58
CA GLU A 217 16.26 18.81 -3.56
C GLU A 217 15.52 19.68 -2.55
N VAL A 218 16.22 20.64 -1.94
CA VAL A 218 15.61 21.56 -0.97
C VAL A 218 14.55 22.41 -1.68
N ALA A 219 13.32 22.39 -1.17
CA ALA A 219 12.23 23.17 -1.73
C ALA A 219 12.41 24.67 -1.44
N SER A 220 12.12 25.51 -2.43
CA SER A 220 12.07 26.96 -2.21
C SER A 220 10.82 27.35 -1.40
N LYS A 221 10.84 28.54 -0.78
CA LYS A 221 9.67 29.07 -0.06
C LYS A 221 8.42 29.16 -0.95
N GLU A 222 8.61 29.57 -2.20
CA GLU A 222 7.53 29.70 -3.18
C GLU A 222 6.88 28.35 -3.50
N GLU A 223 7.67 27.27 -3.60
CA GLU A 223 7.15 25.92 -3.85
C GLU A 223 6.39 25.37 -2.64
N LEU A 224 6.85 25.67 -1.43
CA LEU A 224 6.15 25.29 -0.19
C LEU A 224 4.83 26.07 -0.01
N GLU A 225 4.78 27.33 -0.45
CA GLU A 225 3.58 28.18 -0.39
C GLU A 225 2.55 27.85 -1.48
N LYS A 226 3.01 27.38 -2.65
CA LYS A 226 2.14 26.97 -3.77
C LYS A 226 1.55 25.56 -3.61
N ALA A 227 2.15 24.74 -2.75
CA ALA A 227 1.71 23.38 -2.44
C ALA A 227 0.59 23.39 -1.40
#